data_AF-A0A1C5N1T2-F1
#
_entry.id   AF-A0A1C5N1T2-F1
#
_cell.length_a   1.000
_cell.length_b   1.000
_cell.length_c   1.000
_cell.angle_alpha   90.00
_cell.angle_beta   90.00
_cell.angle_gamma   90.00
#
_symmetry.space_group_name_H-M   'P 1'
#
loop_
_entity.id
_entity.type
_entity.pdbx_description
1 polymer ?
#
loop_
_entity_poly.entity_id
_entity_poly.type
_entity_poly.pdbx_seq_one_letter_code
_entity_poly.pdbx_strand_id
1 'polypeptide(L)' 'MLKIDKNEYQNRTFRLPVSLIEKLGAIAQSKNISVNKLVIILCEYGIDNLDQSEE' A
#
# COMPACT_ATOMS: atom_id res chain seq x y z
N MET A 1 -22.23 -4.04 -21.23
CA MET A 1 -21.28 -5.09 -20.85
C MET A 1 -20.65 -4.70 -19.52
N LEU A 2 -20.86 -5.50 -18.47
CA LEU A 2 -20.17 -5.32 -17.19
C LEU A 2 -18.71 -5.75 -17.37
N LYS A 3 -17.80 -4.77 -17.46
CA LYS A 3 -16.35 -5.01 -17.40
C LYS A 3 -16.04 -5.37 -15.95
N ILE A 4 -15.94 -6.67 -15.66
CA ILE A 4 -15.43 -7.15 -14.38
C ILE A 4 -13.92 -6.94 -14.42
N ASP A 5 -13.47 -5.89 -13.74
CA ASP A 5 -12.05 -5.62 -13.52
C ASP A 5 -11.51 -6.69 -12.55
N LYS A 6 -11.03 -7.80 -13.11
CA LYS A 6 -10.37 -8.85 -12.33
C LYS A 6 -8.96 -8.35 -11.99
N ASN A 7 -8.86 -7.54 -10.94
CA ASN A 7 -7.57 -7.22 -10.35
C ASN A 7 -6.93 -8.52 -9.86
N GLU A 8 -5.85 -8.93 -10.51
CA GLU A 8 -5.04 -10.07 -10.11
C GLU A 8 -4.09 -9.64 -8.99
N TYR A 9 -4.17 -10.31 -7.84
CA TYR A 9 -3.29 -10.05 -6.70
C TYR A 9 -2.25 -11.17 -6.58
N GLN A 10 -0.99 -10.81 -6.39
CA GLN A 10 0.07 -11.76 -6.09
C GLN A 10 0.60 -11.54 -4.67
N ASN A 11 0.67 -12.62 -3.88
CA ASN A 11 1.26 -12.57 -2.54
C ASN A 11 2.79 -12.43 -2.64
N ARG A 12 3.34 -11.40 -1.97
CA ARG A 12 4.78 -11.15 -1.83
C ARG A 12 5.10 -10.84 -0.37
N THR A 13 6.18 -11.44 0.14
CA THR A 13 6.61 -11.24 1.53
C THR A 13 7.79 -10.29 1.57
N PHE A 14 7.61 -9.12 2.21
CA PHE A 14 8.67 -8.15 2.45
C PHE A 14 9.04 -8.14 3.94
N ARG A 15 10.32 -7.88 4.23
CA ARG A 15 10.79 -7.61 5.60
C ARG A 15 10.83 -6.12 5.81
N LEU A 16 10.07 -5.63 6.79
CA LEU A 16 10.01 -4.23 7.17
C LEU A 16 10.49 -4.07 8.62
N PRO A 17 11.06 -2.91 9.00
CA PRO A 17 11.38 -2.63 10.39
C PRO A 17 10.13 -2.74 11.29
N VAL A 18 10.30 -3.32 12.48
CA VAL A 18 9.19 -3.54 13.44
C VAL A 18 8.44 -2.24 13.73
N SER A 19 9.18 -1.16 13.97
CA SER A 19 8.61 0.17 14.24
C SER A 19 7.76 0.72 13.08
N LEU A 20 8.03 0.31 11.84
CA LEU A 20 7.23 0.70 10.69
C LEU A 20 5.93 -0.12 10.64
N ILE A 21 6.00 -1.43 10.89
CA ILE A 21 4.82 -2.31 10.92
C ILE A 21 3.83 -1.84 11.99
N GLU A 22 4.31 -1.49 13.18
CA GLU A 22 3.47 -0.99 14.27
C GLU A 22 2.77 0.33 13.90
N LYS A 23 3.50 1.27 13.29
CA LYS A 23 2.93 2.54 12.80
C LYS A 23 1.85 2.30 11.73
N LEU A 24 2.13 1.44 10.76
CA LEU A 24 1.17 1.07 9.71
C LEU A 24 -0.10 0.44 10.31
N GLY A 25 0.06 -0.44 11.30
CA GLY A 25 -1.06 -1.05 12.04
C GLY A 25 -1.93 -0.01 12.75
N ALA A 26 -1.31 0.90 13.49
CA ALA A 26 -2.04 1.96 14.20
C ALA A 26 -2.80 2.91 13.24
N ILE A 27 -2.16 3.30 12.12
CA ILE A 27 -2.79 4.15 11.10
C ILE A 27 -3.97 3.42 10.44
N ALA A 28 -3.77 2.15 10.07
CA ALA A 28 -4.81 1.33 9.45
C ALA A 28 -6.03 1.18 10.37
N GLN A 29 -5.80 0.93 11.67
CA GLN A 29 -6.86 0.87 12.67
C GLN A 29 -7.59 2.21 12.82
N SER A 30 -6.85 3.31 12.95
CA SER A 30 -7.44 4.66 13.05
C SER A 30 -8.30 5.03 11.85
N LYS A 31 -7.89 4.60 10.64
CA LYS A 31 -8.62 4.85 9.39
C LYS A 31 -9.67 3.78 9.06
N ASN A 32 -9.83 2.76 9.91
CA ASN A 32 -10.71 1.61 9.71
C ASN A 32 -10.51 0.91 8.34
N ILE A 33 -9.24 0.70 7.95
CA ILE A 33 -8.85 -0.01 6.73
C ILE A 33 -7.87 -1.15 7.07
N SER A 34 -7.70 -2.10 6.14
CA SER A 34 -6.67 -3.12 6.30
C SER A 34 -5.27 -2.55 6.07
N VAL A 35 -4.27 -3.13 6.74
CA VAL A 35 -2.86 -2.80 6.50
C VAL A 35 -2.50 -3.03 5.03
N ASN A 36 -3.05 -4.07 4.40
CA ASN A 36 -2.83 -4.32 2.97
C ASN A 36 -3.34 -3.15 2.10
N LYS A 37 -4.55 -2.64 2.36
CA LYS A 37 -5.11 -1.50 1.62
C LYS A 37 -4.25 -0.25 1.82
N LEU A 38 -3.77 -0.02 3.06
CA LEU A 38 -2.86 1.08 3.35
C LEU A 38 -1.54 0.95 2.58
N VAL A 39 -0.95 -0.25 2.54
CA VAL A 39 0.30 -0.51 1.82
C VAL A 39 0.15 -0.25 0.32
N ILE A 40 -0.96 -0.70 -0.29
CA ILE A 40 -1.23 -0.44 -1.72
C ILE A 40 -1.23 1.07 -2.00
N ILE A 41 -2.00 1.84 -1.22
CA ILE A 41 -2.10 3.31 -1.38
C ILE A 41 -0.73 3.97 -1.23
N LEU A 42 0.05 3.55 -0.22
CA LEU A 42 1.39 4.12 0.01
C LEU A 42 2.37 3.76 -1.11
N CYS A 43 2.29 2.56 -1.66
CA CYS A 43 3.10 2.14 -2.80
C CYS A 43 2.74 2.89 -4.08
N GLU A 44 1.44 3.00 -4.40
CA GLU A 44 0.95 3.78 -5.55
C GLU A 44 1.38 5.24 -5.43
N TYR A 45 1.14 5.87 -4.28
CA TYR A 45 1.61 7.23 -4.01
C TYR A 45 3.13 7.35 -4.16
N GLY A 46 3.89 6.42 -3.60
CA GLY A 46 5.35 6.41 -3.70
C GLY A 46 5.81 6.36 -5.15
N ILE A 47 5.22 5.48 -5.97
CA ILE A 47 5.52 5.36 -7.41
C ILE A 47 5.19 6.66 -8.15
N ASP A 48 4.00 7.21 -7.94
CA ASP A 48 3.57 8.45 -8.62
C ASP A 48 4.44 9.66 -8.27
N ASN A 49 5.07 9.66 -7.09
CA ASN A 49 5.94 10.74 -6.62
C ASN A 49 7.44 10.47 -6.85
N LEU A 50 7.83 9.26 -7.26
CA LEU A 50 9.24 8.95 -7.58
C LEU A 50 9.71 9.70 -8.83
N ASP A 51 8.87 9.84 -9.85
CA ASP A 51 9.16 10.59 -11.09
C ASP A 51 9.28 12.12 -10.88
N GLN A 52 8.86 12.65 -9.72
CA GLN A 52 9.06 14.08 -9.39
C GLN A 52 10.42 14.37 -8.74
N SER A 53 11.27 13.35 -8.59
CA SER A 53 12.58 13.45 -7.94
C SER A 53 13.75 13.42 -8.93
N GLU A 54 13.49 13.31 -10.23
CA GLU A 54 14.48 13.49 -11.29
C GLU A 54 14.33 14.88 -11.94
N GLU A 55 14.70 15.93 -11.20
CA GLU A 55 15.14 17.22 -11.74
C GLU A 55 16.15 17.90 -10.79
#